data_AF-A0A2P4PBL3-F1
#
_entry.id   AF-A0A2P4PBL3-F1
#
_cell.length_a   1.000
_cell.length_b   1.000
_cell.length_c   1.000
_cell.angle_alpha   90.00
_cell.angle_beta   90.00
_cell.angle_gamma   90.00
#
_symmetry.space_group_name_H-M   'P 1'
#
loop_
_entity.id
_entity.type
_entity.pdbx_description
1 polymer ?
#
loop_
_entity_poly.entity_id
_entity_poly.type
_entity_poly.pdbx_seq_one_letter_code
_entity_poly.pdbx_strand_id
1 'polypeptide(L)' 'MKTKRVEYLAILENIDGKYEDLFFQKEKVKVFQLHGIKVLNYSDLVINVYDFIKEIC' A
#
# COMPACT_ATOMS: atom_id res chain seq x y z
N MET A 1 -9.94 23.23 6.31
CA MET A 1 -8.77 22.59 5.66
C MET A 1 -9.28 21.51 4.74
N LYS A 2 -8.98 21.56 3.43
CA LYS A 2 -9.25 20.41 2.54
C LYS A 2 -8.29 19.30 2.96
N THR A 3 -8.79 18.29 3.65
CA THR A 3 -8.04 17.07 3.93
C THR A 3 -7.62 16.48 2.60
N LYS A 4 -6.31 16.40 2.33
CA LYS A 4 -5.79 15.64 1.19
C LYS A 4 -6.29 14.21 1.37
N ARG A 5 -7.19 13.77 0.50
CA ARG A 5 -7.67 12.39 0.49
C ARG A 5 -6.56 11.55 -0.14
N VAL A 6 -6.17 10.49 0.56
CA VAL A 6 -5.21 9.51 0.04
C VAL A 6 -5.90 8.69 -1.04
N GLU A 7 -5.33 8.65 -2.25
CA GLU A 7 -5.88 7.83 -3.35
C GLU A 7 -5.38 6.37 -3.28
N TYR A 8 -4.13 6.16 -2.86
CA TYR A 8 -3.48 4.86 -2.83
C TYR A 8 -2.90 4.54 -1.45
N LEU A 9 -3.11 3.32 -0.98
CA LEU A 9 -2.66 2.84 0.33
C LEU A 9 -1.93 1.50 0.20
N ALA A 10 -0.69 1.42 0.68
CA ALA A 10 0.06 0.17 0.81
C ALA A 10 0.65 0.09 2.21
N ILE A 11 0.34 -0.97 2.96
CA ILE A 11 0.77 -1.15 4.36
C ILE A 11 1.24 -2.59 4.54
N LEU A 12 2.47 -2.73 5.01
CA LEU A 12 3.03 -4.00 5.49
C LEU A 12 3.11 -3.94 7.01
N GLU A 13 2.28 -4.74 7.68
CA GLU A 13 2.31 -4.87 9.13
C GLU A 13 3.38 -5.89 9.54
N ASN A 14 4.17 -5.60 10.57
CA ASN A 14 5.12 -6.55 11.16
C ASN A 14 4.75 -6.76 12.63
N ILE A 15 4.20 -7.92 12.94
CA ILE A 15 3.87 -8.33 14.31
C ILE A 15 4.60 -9.64 14.58
N ASP A 16 5.45 -9.67 15.61
CA ASP A 16 6.18 -10.86 16.05
C ASP A 16 6.96 -11.58 14.92
N GLY A 17 7.55 -10.80 14.00
CA GLY A 17 8.32 -11.33 12.88
C GLY A 17 7.47 -11.89 11.73
N LYS A 18 6.14 -11.78 11.82
CA LYS A 18 5.23 -12.06 10.70
C LYS A 18 4.94 -10.77 9.96
N TYR A 19 5.18 -10.82 8.65
CA TYR A 19 4.80 -9.76 7.73
C TYR A 19 3.42 -10.07 7.17
N GLU A 20 2.48 -9.15 7.36
CA GLU A 20 1.15 -9.24 6.78
C GLU A 20 0.85 -7.99 5.96
N ASP A 21 0.73 -8.18 4.65
CA ASP A 21 0.36 -7.10 3.72
C ASP A 21 -1.15 -6.86 3.80
N LEU A 22 -1.55 -5.60 3.99
CA LEU A 22 -2.94 -5.18 3.99
C LEU A 22 -3.68 -5.63 2.72
N PHE A 23 -2.99 -5.69 1.59
CA PHE A 23 -3.53 -6.15 0.31
C PHE A 23 -4.17 -7.54 0.40
N PHE A 24 -3.62 -8.45 1.22
CA PHE A 24 -4.17 -9.79 1.38
C PHE A 24 -5.34 -9.86 2.37
N GLN A 25 -5.57 -8.82 3.17
CA GLN A 25 -6.63 -8.75 4.18
C GLN A 25 -7.97 -8.28 3.56
N LYS A 26 -8.59 -9.16 2.76
CA LYS A 26 -9.77 -8.85 1.91
C LYS A 26 -10.89 -8.06 2.60
N GLU A 27 -11.27 -8.41 3.83
CA GLU A 27 -12.32 -7.71 4.56
C GLU A 27 -11.92 -6.27 4.94
N LYS A 28 -10.68 -6.06 5.36
CA LYS A 28 -10.16 -4.71 5.64
C LYS A 28 -10.05 -3.89 4.35
N VAL A 29 -9.57 -4.49 3.25
CA VAL A 29 -9.47 -3.84 1.93
C VAL A 29 -10.81 -3.30 1.45
N LYS A 30 -11.90 -4.05 1.61
CA LYS A 30 -13.26 -3.59 1.25
C LYS A 30 -13.63 -2.29 1.95
N VAL A 31 -13.30 -2.14 3.24
CA VAL A 31 -13.57 -0.91 3.99
C VAL A 31 -12.86 0.27 3.35
N PHE A 32 -11.58 0.13 2.99
CA PHE A 32 -10.83 1.21 2.32
C PHE A 32 -11.39 1.54 0.93
N GLN A 33 -11.78 0.53 0.15
CA GLN A 33 -12.39 0.73 -1.17
C GLN A 33 -13.71 1.49 -1.10
N LEU A 34 -14.54 1.24 -0.08
CA LEU A 34 -15.78 2.01 0.16
C LEU A 34 -15.48 3.50 0.45
N HIS A 35 -14.31 3.80 0.99
CA HIS A 35 -13.82 5.16 1.19
C HIS A 35 -13.09 5.72 -0.05
N GLY A 36 -13.17 5.06 -1.20
CA GLY A 36 -12.52 5.48 -2.44
C GLY A 36 -10.99 5.40 -2.40
N ILE A 37 -10.43 4.60 -1.48
CA ILE A 37 -9.00 4.38 -1.33
C ILE A 37 -8.64 3.07 -2.03
N LYS A 38 -7.70 3.12 -2.96
CA LYS A 38 -7.17 1.93 -3.65
C LYS A 38 -6.06 1.32 -2.80
N VAL A 39 -6.21 0.06 -2.39
CA VAL A 39 -5.14 -0.66 -1.69
C VAL A 39 -4.23 -1.33 -2.71
N LEU A 40 -2.91 -1.13 -2.58
CA LEU A 40 -1.88 -1.75 -3.42
C LEU A 40 -1.05 -2.73 -2.59
N ASN A 41 -0.45 -3.70 -3.27
CA ASN A 41 0.55 -4.57 -2.66
C ASN A 41 1.81 -3.75 -2.32
N TYR A 42 2.34 -3.95 -1.12
CA TYR A 42 3.51 -3.21 -0.65
C TYR A 42 4.78 -3.55 -1.43
N SER A 43 4.95 -4.81 -1.82
CA SER A 43 6.14 -5.27 -2.55
C SER A 43 6.18 -4.68 -3.97
N ASP A 44 5.02 -4.50 -4.61
CA ASP A 44 4.93 -3.86 -5.92
C ASP A 44 5.40 -2.39 -5.86
N LEU A 45 5.17 -1.69 -4.74
CA LEU A 45 5.67 -0.33 -4.54
C LEU A 45 7.19 -0.30 -4.38
N VAL A 46 7.75 -1.23 -3.59
CA VAL A 46 9.20 -1.32 -3.36
C VAL A 46 9.94 -1.57 -4.68
N ILE A 47 9.44 -2.50 -5.50
CA ILE A 47 10.02 -2.78 -6.83
C ILE A 47 10.00 -1.50 -7.68
N ASN A 48 8.87 -0.79 -7.71
CA ASN A 48 8.74 0.44 -8.49
C ASN A 48 9.74 1.53 -8.06
N VAL A 49 10.05 1.65 -6.77
CA VAL A 49 11.08 2.58 -6.27
C VAL A 49 12.49 2.17 -6.74
N TYR A 50 12.82 0.88 -6.72
CA TYR A 50 14.12 0.41 -7.18
C TYR A 50 14.29 0.59 -8.70
N ASP A 51 13.26 0.29 -9.49
CA ASP A 51 13.28 0.51 -10.93
C ASP A 51 13.38 2.01 -11.26
N PHE A 52 12.65 2.86 -10.52
CA PHE A 52 12.76 4.32 -10.65
C PHE A 52 14.17 4.85 -10.34
N ILE A 53 14.82 4.34 -9.29
CA ILE A 53 16.21 4.72 -8.95
C ILE A 53 17.16 4.24 -10.05
N LYS A 54 16.96 3.03 -10.59
CA LYS A 54 17.79 2.46 -11.65
C LYS A 54 17.71 3.25 -12.95
N GLU A 55 16.57 3.83 -13.29
CA GLU A 55 16.42 4.70 -14.47
C GLU A 55 17.08 6.09 -14.28
N ILE A 56 17.33 6.51 -13.04
CA ILE A 56 17.96 7.81 -12.74
C ILE A 56 19.49 7.73 -12.69
N CYS A 57 20.07 6.54 -12.47
CA CYS A 57 21.52 6.31 -12.42
C CYS A 57 22.10 5.89 -13.77
#